data_AF-A0A0R1Q9L7-F1
#
_entry.id   AF-A0A0R1Q9L7-F1
#
_cell.length_a   1.000
_cell.length_b   1.000
_cell.length_c   1.000
_cell.angle_alpha   90.00
_cell.angle_beta   90.00
_cell.angle_gamma   90.00
#
_symmetry.space_group_name_H-M   'P 1'
#
loop_
_entity.id
_entity.type
_entity.pdbx_description
1 polymer ?
#
loop_
_entity_poly.entity_id
_entity_poly.type
_entity_poly.pdbx_seq_one_letter_code
_entity_poly.pdbx_strand_id
1 'polypeptide(L)'
;MKRYHFWGSILSIFVFIFILAACSLLPEKQVHYQRFRSGTDTRLTYYARRDKVMRQETQSIILYSALGVTDKESAQQILVPFSKRFQGIDGLTEKITYKKTYAQEKLTIDYSKVDIDKIRNLPGMYYSSNAKNNNISLKKSEELLEKNRFVKITDDKFKKFTKKELTQKPYSIKDFNKIKLASSSIDSDATTIAELRKQLGRPDRTQKTQTAGVERSMYLWYLSQNKAAYISVYAIGEQIRTKTLSRYSVAGKNISSTVFDSLENGTAYDAVITVLGEPARVTVFYSGTNSYTTLIYRNRTTNKNYRFYFTNNELVSKSESN
;
A
#
# COMPACT_ATOMS: atom_id res chain seq x y z
N MET A 1 81.34 32.67 -15.37
CA MET A 1 81.60 32.79 -13.92
C MET A 1 80.69 33.86 -13.33
N LYS A 2 80.08 33.57 -12.16
CA LYS A 2 79.51 34.48 -11.12
C LYS A 2 78.29 35.35 -11.51
N ARG A 3 77.09 35.21 -10.91
CA ARG A 3 76.61 35.54 -9.51
C ARG A 3 76.96 37.00 -9.14
N TYR A 4 76.13 37.88 -8.57
CA TYR A 4 74.75 37.88 -8.05
C TYR A 4 74.40 39.33 -7.58
N HIS A 5 73.10 39.67 -7.60
CA HIS A 5 72.29 40.43 -6.61
C HIS A 5 72.38 41.95 -6.32
N PHE A 6 71.14 42.49 -6.17
CA PHE A 6 70.63 43.46 -5.16
C PHE A 6 70.96 44.95 -5.33
N TRP A 7 70.11 45.94 -5.04
CA TRP A 7 68.84 46.02 -4.30
C TRP A 7 68.20 47.39 -4.61
N GLY A 8 66.87 47.52 -4.59
CA GLY A 8 66.19 48.80 -4.82
C GLY A 8 64.77 48.84 -4.29
N SER A 9 64.66 49.31 -3.05
CA SER A 9 63.57 50.09 -2.42
C SER A 9 62.14 49.56 -2.23
N ILE A 10 61.63 49.96 -1.07
CA ILE A 10 60.38 49.65 -0.36
C ILE A 10 59.22 50.56 -0.82
N LEU A 11 57.98 50.04 -0.63
CA LEU A 11 56.71 50.72 -0.28
C LEU A 11 55.58 50.67 -1.34
N SER A 12 54.54 49.86 -1.11
CA SER A 12 53.18 50.34 -0.73
C SER A 12 52.15 49.19 -0.72
N ILE A 13 51.29 49.22 0.30
CA ILE A 13 50.29 48.22 0.70
C ILE A 13 48.98 48.44 -0.11
N PHE A 14 48.13 47.40 -0.14
CA PHE A 14 46.74 47.31 -0.60
C PHE A 14 46.52 46.82 -2.05
N VAL A 15 46.43 45.49 -2.20
CA VAL A 15 45.43 44.91 -3.10
C VAL A 15 44.60 43.92 -2.31
N PHE A 16 43.33 44.31 -2.16
CA PHE A 16 42.20 43.61 -1.59
C PHE A 16 42.31 42.08 -1.58
N ILE A 17 42.21 41.51 -0.38
CA ILE A 17 41.65 40.18 -0.15
C ILE A 17 40.32 40.14 -0.90
N PHE A 18 40.24 39.40 -2.01
CA PHE A 18 38.97 39.08 -2.64
C PHE A 18 38.20 38.21 -1.65
N ILE A 19 37.35 38.90 -0.89
CA ILE A 19 36.34 38.36 0.00
C ILE A 19 35.61 37.23 -0.73
N LEU A 20 35.50 36.09 -0.03
CA LEU A 20 34.69 34.93 -0.37
C LEU A 20 33.24 35.35 -0.74
N ALA A 21 33.01 35.73 -1.99
CA ALA A 21 31.68 35.91 -2.56
C ALA A 21 31.20 34.67 -3.34
N ALA A 22 31.83 33.51 -3.12
CA ALA A 22 31.42 32.24 -3.72
C ALA A 22 30.31 31.50 -2.92
N CYS A 23 29.64 32.16 -1.98
CA CYS A 23 28.56 31.53 -1.19
C CYS A 23 27.21 31.45 -1.92
N SER A 24 27.01 32.18 -3.02
CA SER A 24 25.79 32.14 -3.84
C SER A 24 25.86 31.19 -5.05
N LEU A 25 27.04 30.61 -5.34
CA LEU A 25 27.34 29.84 -6.55
C LEU A 25 27.46 28.32 -6.34
N LEU A 26 27.09 27.81 -5.17
CA LEU A 26 27.12 26.36 -4.95
C LEU A 26 25.93 25.68 -5.64
N PRO A 27 26.16 24.78 -6.60
CA PRO A 27 25.10 24.11 -7.33
C PRO A 27 24.26 23.25 -6.38
N GLU A 28 22.96 23.18 -6.65
CA GLU A 28 22.08 22.27 -5.94
C GLU A 28 22.45 20.82 -6.26
N LYS A 29 22.83 20.07 -5.22
CA LYS A 29 23.07 18.64 -5.33
C LYS A 29 21.72 17.92 -5.25
N GLN A 30 21.49 17.02 -6.21
CA GLN A 30 20.39 16.07 -6.15
C GLN A 30 20.86 14.80 -5.44
N VAL A 31 20.04 14.29 -4.52
CA VAL A 31 20.27 12.98 -3.90
C VAL A 31 18.99 12.19 -3.91
N HIS A 32 19.08 10.94 -4.35
CA HIS A 32 17.95 10.08 -4.61
C HIS A 32 17.87 8.94 -3.59
N TYR A 33 16.65 8.62 -3.17
CA TYR A 33 16.37 7.52 -2.26
C TYR A 33 15.15 6.76 -2.74
N GLN A 34 15.13 5.46 -2.47
CA GLN A 34 14.01 4.60 -2.82
C GLN A 34 13.64 3.70 -1.66
N ARG A 35 12.34 3.55 -1.46
CA ARG A 35 11.75 2.48 -0.65
C ARG A 35 10.78 1.68 -1.51
N PHE A 36 11.20 0.48 -1.89
CA PHE A 36 10.44 -0.44 -2.72
C PHE A 36 10.06 -1.67 -1.90
N ARG A 37 8.82 -1.74 -1.40
CA ARG A 37 8.36 -2.87 -0.57
C ARG A 37 6.84 -2.99 -0.56
N SER A 38 6.34 -4.20 -0.34
CA SER A 38 4.92 -4.42 0.03
C SER A 38 3.91 -3.82 -0.95
N GLY A 39 4.22 -3.82 -2.25
CA GLY A 39 3.36 -3.25 -3.29
C GLY A 39 3.32 -1.71 -3.31
N THR A 40 4.32 -1.06 -2.70
CA THR A 40 4.56 0.38 -2.81
C THR A 40 6.00 0.66 -3.26
N ASP A 41 6.16 1.60 -4.18
CA ASP A 41 7.44 2.19 -4.57
C ASP A 41 7.40 3.68 -4.25
N THR A 42 8.16 4.12 -3.26
CA THR A 42 8.31 5.55 -2.92
C THR A 42 9.72 5.99 -3.28
N ARG A 43 9.83 6.99 -4.15
CA ARG A 43 11.09 7.61 -4.57
C ARG A 43 11.13 9.03 -4.10
N LEU A 44 12.25 9.41 -3.49
CA LEU A 44 12.44 10.72 -2.93
C LEU A 44 13.71 11.33 -3.51
N THR A 45 13.61 12.58 -3.94
CA THR A 45 14.74 13.38 -4.41
C THR A 45 14.85 14.62 -3.53
N TYR A 46 16.01 14.82 -2.91
CA TYR A 46 16.36 16.08 -2.25
C TYR A 46 17.22 16.93 -3.15
N TYR A 47 16.91 18.23 -3.20
CA TYR A 47 17.72 19.27 -3.81
C TYR A 47 18.34 20.09 -2.67
N ALA A 48 19.65 19.96 -2.48
CA ALA A 48 20.34 20.52 -1.33
C ALA A 48 21.51 21.43 -1.73
N ARG A 49 21.71 22.50 -0.96
CA ARG A 49 22.90 23.36 -1.00
C ARG A 49 23.69 23.13 0.26
N ARG A 50 24.91 22.58 0.13
CA ARG A 50 25.67 22.03 1.27
C ARG A 50 24.80 21.00 2.01
N ASP A 51 24.57 21.20 3.31
CA ASP A 51 23.70 20.36 4.12
C ASP A 51 22.25 20.86 4.17
N LYS A 52 21.90 22.01 3.56
CA LYS A 52 20.54 22.53 3.62
C LYS A 52 19.69 22.01 2.45
N VAL A 53 18.60 21.32 2.75
CA VAL A 53 17.58 20.91 1.77
C VAL A 53 16.74 22.13 1.40
N MET A 54 16.71 22.45 0.11
CA MET A 54 15.94 23.56 -0.45
C MET A 54 14.58 23.08 -0.96
N ARG A 55 14.56 21.90 -1.58
CA ARG A 55 13.36 21.32 -2.18
C ARG A 55 13.38 19.81 -2.07
N GLN A 56 12.18 19.22 -2.01
CA GLN A 56 11.97 17.78 -2.05
C GLN A 56 10.95 17.46 -3.14
N GLU A 57 11.21 16.40 -3.89
CA GLU A 57 10.21 15.73 -4.70
C GLU A 57 9.99 14.31 -4.18
N THR A 58 8.74 13.86 -4.21
CA THR A 58 8.38 12.48 -3.90
C THR A 58 7.46 11.96 -4.99
N GLN A 59 7.78 10.77 -5.49
CA GLN A 59 6.98 10.04 -6.46
C GLN A 59 6.67 8.67 -5.89
N SER A 60 5.38 8.34 -5.79
CA SER A 60 4.96 7.04 -5.29
C SER A 60 4.14 6.27 -6.33
N ILE A 61 4.36 4.96 -6.43
CA ILE A 61 3.41 4.01 -7.03
C ILE A 61 2.84 3.16 -5.90
N ILE A 62 1.52 3.09 -5.81
CA ILE A 62 0.79 2.33 -4.79
C ILE A 62 -0.13 1.34 -5.50
N LEU A 63 0.18 0.04 -5.43
CA LEU A 63 -0.71 -0.99 -5.99
C LEU A 63 -2.00 -1.06 -5.17
N TYR A 64 -3.15 -1.26 -5.83
CA TYR A 64 -4.42 -1.42 -5.11
C TYR A 64 -4.43 -2.66 -4.19
N SER A 65 -3.69 -3.71 -4.58
CA SER A 65 -3.47 -4.88 -3.73
C SER A 65 -2.75 -4.55 -2.41
N ALA A 66 -1.87 -3.55 -2.39
CA ALA A 66 -1.19 -3.10 -1.17
C ALA A 66 -2.15 -2.38 -0.22
N LEU A 67 -3.15 -1.71 -0.79
CA LEU A 67 -4.27 -1.10 -0.07
C LEU A 67 -5.40 -2.11 0.22
N GLY A 68 -5.27 -3.35 -0.26
CA GLY A 68 -6.27 -4.43 -0.16
C GLY A 68 -7.60 -4.16 -0.84
N VAL A 69 -7.61 -3.27 -1.82
CA VAL A 69 -8.79 -2.95 -2.63
C VAL A 69 -8.63 -3.46 -4.05
N THR A 70 -9.75 -3.58 -4.75
CA THR A 70 -9.83 -4.21 -6.08
C THR A 70 -9.96 -3.21 -7.23
N ASP A 71 -10.28 -1.96 -6.91
CA ASP A 71 -10.74 -0.94 -7.85
C ASP A 71 -10.34 0.47 -7.41
N LYS A 72 -10.55 1.41 -8.33
CA LYS A 72 -10.16 2.81 -8.18
C LYS A 72 -11.01 3.51 -7.13
N GLU A 73 -12.31 3.25 -7.10
CA GLU A 73 -13.28 3.91 -6.23
C GLU A 73 -12.96 3.62 -4.77
N SER A 74 -12.67 2.36 -4.46
CA SER A 74 -12.22 1.92 -3.13
C SER A 74 -10.85 2.49 -2.78
N ALA A 75 -9.92 2.59 -3.74
CA ALA A 75 -8.64 3.25 -3.52
C ALA A 75 -8.80 4.75 -3.24
N GLN A 76 -9.73 5.43 -3.90
CA GLN A 76 -10.05 6.84 -3.65
C GLN A 76 -10.63 7.06 -2.25
N GLN A 77 -11.51 6.17 -1.77
CA GLN A 77 -12.00 6.22 -0.38
C GLN A 77 -10.86 6.13 0.64
N ILE A 78 -9.74 5.49 0.26
CA ILE A 78 -8.54 5.42 1.09
C ILE A 78 -7.67 6.67 0.96
N LEU A 79 -7.32 7.06 -0.26
CA LEU A 79 -6.27 8.03 -0.54
C LEU A 79 -6.76 9.49 -0.53
N VAL A 80 -8.01 9.76 -0.92
CA VAL A 80 -8.55 11.13 -0.97
C VAL A 80 -8.55 11.82 0.40
N PRO A 81 -8.97 11.17 1.51
CA PRO A 81 -8.89 11.80 2.84
C PRO A 81 -7.46 12.16 3.24
N PHE A 82 -6.46 11.36 2.85
CA PHE A 82 -5.06 11.67 3.10
C PHE A 82 -4.59 12.84 2.21
N SER A 83 -4.87 12.79 0.91
CA SER A 83 -4.51 13.84 -0.06
C SER A 83 -5.05 15.21 0.35
N LYS A 84 -6.28 15.28 0.89
CA LYS A 84 -6.87 16.53 1.42
C LYS A 84 -6.01 17.21 2.49
N ARG A 85 -5.24 16.45 3.29
CA ARG A 85 -4.36 17.01 4.32
C ARG A 85 -3.16 17.76 3.74
N PHE A 86 -2.80 17.50 2.49
CA PHE A 86 -1.70 18.16 1.78
C PHE A 86 -2.15 19.41 1.00
N GLN A 87 -3.46 19.66 0.89
CA GLN A 87 -3.95 20.78 0.08
C GLN A 87 -3.94 22.10 0.85
N GLY A 88 -3.75 23.21 0.12
CA GLY A 88 -3.80 24.56 0.69
C GLY A 88 -2.60 24.96 1.57
N ILE A 89 -1.50 24.23 1.50
CA ILE A 89 -0.26 24.55 2.20
C ILE A 89 0.70 25.22 1.22
N ASP A 90 1.05 26.48 1.47
CA ASP A 90 2.00 27.23 0.65
C ASP A 90 3.35 26.51 0.56
N GLY A 91 3.93 26.47 -0.65
CA GLY A 91 5.17 25.75 -0.90
C GLY A 91 5.03 24.23 -0.96
N LEU A 92 3.81 23.67 -0.85
CA LEU A 92 3.56 22.24 -1.00
C LEU A 92 2.56 22.00 -2.15
N THR A 93 2.81 20.97 -2.96
CA THR A 93 1.87 20.52 -4.00
C THR A 93 1.81 19.01 -4.04
N GLU A 94 0.60 18.45 -3.99
CA GLU A 94 0.35 17.02 -4.08
C GLU A 94 -0.68 16.73 -5.19
N LYS A 95 -0.44 15.65 -5.93
CA LYS A 95 -1.35 15.15 -6.96
C LYS A 95 -1.34 13.63 -6.99
N ILE A 96 -2.53 13.04 -6.91
CA ILE A 96 -2.73 11.60 -7.14
C ILE A 96 -3.38 11.38 -8.51
N THR A 97 -2.77 10.53 -9.32
CA THR A 97 -3.32 10.00 -10.58
C THR A 97 -3.70 8.54 -10.39
N TYR A 98 -4.97 8.22 -10.63
CA TYR A 98 -5.49 6.86 -10.47
C TYR A 98 -5.45 6.12 -11.80
N LYS A 99 -4.79 4.96 -11.83
CA LYS A 99 -4.78 4.04 -12.98
C LYS A 99 -5.76 2.89 -12.71
N LYS A 100 -5.78 1.91 -13.60
CA LYS A 100 -6.71 0.77 -13.52
C LYS A 100 -6.49 -0.11 -12.28
N THR A 101 -5.24 -0.26 -11.85
CA THR A 101 -4.78 -1.26 -10.86
C THR A 101 -3.85 -0.68 -9.79
N TYR A 102 -3.50 0.59 -9.90
CA TYR A 102 -2.60 1.30 -8.99
C TYR A 102 -2.85 2.81 -9.02
N ALA A 103 -2.37 3.51 -8.00
CA ALA A 103 -2.30 4.97 -7.94
C ALA A 103 -0.87 5.46 -8.08
N GLN A 104 -0.70 6.66 -8.63
CA GLN A 104 0.56 7.38 -8.68
C GLN A 104 0.42 8.69 -7.92
N GLU A 105 1.30 8.96 -6.97
CA GLU A 105 1.35 10.20 -6.23
C GLU A 105 2.60 10.99 -6.66
N LYS A 106 2.45 12.30 -6.86
CA LYS A 106 3.56 13.24 -6.94
C LYS A 106 3.36 14.31 -5.87
N LEU A 107 4.35 14.46 -5.01
CA LEU A 107 4.42 15.46 -3.96
C LEU A 107 5.68 16.31 -4.17
N THR A 108 5.58 17.62 -4.01
CA THR A 108 6.71 18.55 -4.06
C THR A 108 6.62 19.52 -2.89
N ILE A 109 7.76 19.77 -2.24
CA ILE A 109 7.87 20.67 -1.10
C ILE A 109 9.02 21.65 -1.35
N ASP A 110 8.72 22.93 -1.31
CA ASP A 110 9.65 24.05 -1.36
C ASP A 110 9.89 24.56 0.07
N TYR A 111 11.05 24.22 0.63
CA TYR A 111 11.41 24.57 2.00
C TYR A 111 11.71 26.06 2.20
N SER A 112 11.81 26.84 1.11
CA SER A 112 11.92 28.30 1.21
C SER A 112 10.56 28.98 1.47
N LYS A 113 9.44 28.29 1.20
CA LYS A 113 8.09 28.83 1.30
C LYS A 113 7.24 28.16 2.36
N VAL A 114 7.42 26.84 2.53
CA VAL A 114 6.54 26.03 3.38
C VAL A 114 6.72 26.33 4.86
N ASP A 115 5.62 26.29 5.60
CA ASP A 115 5.63 26.26 7.06
C ASP A 115 5.87 24.82 7.54
N ILE A 116 7.03 24.56 8.15
CA ILE A 116 7.40 23.23 8.65
C ILE A 116 6.39 22.71 9.70
N ASP A 117 5.75 23.59 10.45
CA ASP A 117 4.80 23.20 11.50
C ASP A 117 3.52 22.63 10.91
N LYS A 118 3.14 23.07 9.70
CA LYS A 118 1.98 22.55 8.97
C LYS A 118 2.26 21.19 8.33
N ILE A 119 3.51 20.90 7.95
CA ILE A 119 3.84 19.67 7.22
C ILE A 119 4.43 18.57 8.09
N ARG A 120 4.94 18.87 9.30
CA ARG A 120 5.60 17.89 10.17
C ARG A 120 4.73 16.70 10.56
N ASN A 121 3.41 16.91 10.65
CA ASN A 121 2.43 15.92 11.07
C ASN A 121 1.72 15.24 9.88
N LEU A 122 2.12 15.54 8.66
CA LEU A 122 1.52 14.92 7.47
C LEU A 122 1.96 13.46 7.36
N PRO A 123 1.06 12.56 6.90
CA PRO A 123 1.38 11.15 6.73
C PRO A 123 2.60 10.94 5.83
N GLY A 124 3.50 10.04 6.21
CA GLY A 124 4.65 9.69 5.38
C GLY A 124 5.80 10.72 5.40
N MET A 125 5.66 11.81 6.15
CA MET A 125 6.73 12.76 6.38
C MET A 125 7.66 12.28 7.49
N TYR A 126 8.98 12.45 7.28
CA TYR A 126 10.01 12.04 8.23
C TYR A 126 10.85 13.24 8.64
N TYR A 127 10.52 13.83 9.79
CA TYR A 127 11.23 14.98 10.34
C TYR A 127 11.89 14.66 11.68
N SER A 128 13.02 15.32 11.94
CA SER A 128 13.62 15.37 13.27
C SER A 128 12.84 16.36 14.12
N SER A 129 12.59 16.02 15.39
CA SER A 129 11.92 16.89 16.38
C SER A 129 12.59 18.27 16.55
N ASN A 130 13.85 18.41 16.14
CA ASN A 130 14.65 19.63 16.29
C ASN A 130 14.75 20.49 15.00
N ALA A 131 13.92 20.23 13.98
CA ALA A 131 13.84 21.09 12.80
C ALA A 131 13.20 22.45 13.17
N LYS A 132 14.03 23.44 13.50
CA LYS A 132 13.59 24.83 13.71
C LYS A 132 13.87 25.66 12.46
N ASN A 133 13.01 26.64 12.17
CA ASN A 133 13.21 27.71 11.18
C ASN A 133 13.48 27.23 9.73
N ASN A 134 12.70 26.28 9.22
CA ASN A 134 12.79 25.80 7.83
C ASN A 134 14.18 25.28 7.41
N ASN A 135 15.05 24.97 8.37
CA ASN A 135 16.43 24.58 8.11
C ASN A 135 16.56 23.06 8.15
N ILE A 136 16.09 22.43 7.07
CA ILE A 136 16.11 20.97 6.93
C ILE A 136 17.53 20.52 6.54
N SER A 137 18.16 19.75 7.42
CA SER A 137 19.48 19.16 7.17
C SER A 137 19.36 17.90 6.32
N LEU A 138 20.18 17.80 5.26
CA LEU A 138 20.25 16.64 4.38
C LEU A 138 20.78 15.44 5.17
N LYS A 139 21.88 15.61 5.93
CA LYS A 139 22.46 14.54 6.75
C LYS A 139 21.46 13.95 7.74
N LYS A 140 20.72 14.80 8.47
CA LYS A 140 19.68 14.31 9.39
C LYS A 140 18.52 13.64 8.65
N SER A 141 18.16 14.15 7.48
CA SER A 141 17.14 13.53 6.63
C SER A 141 17.58 12.13 6.16
N GLU A 142 18.85 11.96 5.79
CA GLU A 142 19.43 10.66 5.42
C GLU A 142 19.32 9.64 6.55
N GLU A 143 19.73 10.01 7.76
CA GLU A 143 19.63 9.13 8.94
C GLU A 143 18.18 8.69 9.21
N LEU A 144 17.19 9.59 9.02
CA LEU A 144 15.77 9.26 9.17
C LEU A 144 15.26 8.36 8.04
N LEU A 145 15.68 8.61 6.80
CA LEU A 145 15.31 7.79 5.65
C LEU A 145 15.84 6.37 5.79
N GLU A 146 17.09 6.20 6.21
CA GLU A 146 17.71 4.90 6.49
C GLU A 146 16.95 4.14 7.58
N LYS A 147 16.63 4.80 8.70
CA LYS A 147 15.77 4.22 9.76
C LYS A 147 14.40 3.77 9.24
N ASN A 148 13.88 4.44 8.21
CA ASN A 148 12.62 4.11 7.55
C ASN A 148 12.77 3.14 6.36
N ARG A 149 13.96 2.55 6.22
CA ARG A 149 14.35 1.56 5.21
C ARG A 149 14.31 2.08 3.77
N PHE A 150 14.60 3.36 3.58
CA PHE A 150 14.98 3.87 2.27
C PHE A 150 16.42 3.49 1.98
N VAL A 151 16.73 3.26 0.71
CA VAL A 151 18.07 3.02 0.21
C VAL A 151 18.47 4.18 -0.69
N LYS A 152 19.69 4.69 -0.51
CA LYS A 152 20.26 5.73 -1.37
C LYS A 152 20.55 5.16 -2.76
N ILE A 153 20.17 5.88 -3.80
CA ILE A 153 20.37 5.51 -5.20
C ILE A 153 21.50 6.37 -5.78
N THR A 154 22.58 5.72 -6.21
CA THR A 154 23.81 6.39 -6.67
C THR A 154 24.10 6.18 -8.15
N ASP A 155 23.43 5.24 -8.80
CA ASP A 155 23.61 4.87 -10.20
C ASP A 155 22.35 5.13 -11.06
N ASP A 156 21.39 5.88 -10.51
CA ASP A 156 20.08 6.17 -11.08
C ASP A 156 19.22 4.93 -11.43
N LYS A 157 19.57 3.75 -10.91
CA LYS A 157 18.83 2.50 -11.14
C LYS A 157 17.83 2.22 -10.03
N PHE A 158 16.66 2.83 -10.17
CA PHE A 158 15.51 2.51 -9.33
C PHE A 158 14.97 1.10 -9.61
N LYS A 159 14.61 0.37 -8.56
CA LYS A 159 13.72 -0.80 -8.68
C LYS A 159 12.39 -0.37 -9.26
N LYS A 160 11.78 -1.20 -10.10
CA LYS A 160 10.49 -0.92 -10.75
C LYS A 160 9.60 -2.13 -10.64
N PHE A 161 8.30 -1.90 -10.50
CA PHE A 161 7.31 -2.96 -10.71
C PHE A 161 7.41 -3.46 -12.14
N THR A 162 7.29 -4.76 -12.30
CA THR A 162 7.14 -5.40 -13.60
C THR A 162 5.81 -4.98 -14.24
N LYS A 163 5.70 -5.11 -15.57
CA LYS A 163 4.43 -4.88 -16.27
C LYS A 163 3.32 -5.76 -15.69
N LYS A 164 3.63 -7.03 -15.37
CA LYS A 164 2.69 -7.96 -14.75
C LYS A 164 2.15 -7.42 -13.42
N GLU A 165 3.01 -6.95 -12.52
CA GLU A 165 2.56 -6.39 -11.23
C GLU A 165 1.72 -5.12 -11.41
N LEU A 166 2.06 -4.27 -12.38
CA LEU A 166 1.28 -3.06 -12.67
C LEU A 166 -0.05 -3.36 -13.34
N THR A 167 -0.21 -4.46 -14.08
CA THR A 167 -1.45 -4.79 -14.81
C THR A 167 -2.28 -5.89 -14.16
N GLN A 168 -1.73 -6.59 -13.16
CA GLN A 168 -2.42 -7.66 -12.48
C GLN A 168 -3.65 -7.11 -11.75
N LYS A 169 -4.81 -7.54 -12.20
CA LYS A 169 -6.07 -7.22 -11.53
C LYS A 169 -6.07 -7.87 -10.15
N PRO A 170 -6.41 -7.15 -9.08
CA PRO A 170 -6.61 -7.75 -7.76
C PRO A 170 -7.69 -8.83 -7.83
N TYR A 171 -7.48 -9.94 -7.13
CA TYR A 171 -8.43 -11.05 -7.08
C TYR A 171 -9.71 -10.61 -6.36
N SER A 172 -10.87 -10.69 -7.01
CA SER A 172 -12.16 -10.13 -6.57
C SER A 172 -13.10 -11.15 -5.94
N ILE A 173 -14.17 -10.70 -5.27
CA ILE A 173 -15.27 -11.56 -4.78
C ILE A 173 -15.91 -12.31 -5.95
N LYS A 174 -15.98 -11.68 -7.13
CA LYS A 174 -16.47 -12.33 -8.36
C LYS A 174 -15.58 -13.49 -8.78
N ASP A 175 -14.26 -13.38 -8.61
CA ASP A 175 -13.34 -14.48 -8.90
C ASP A 175 -13.42 -15.58 -7.83
N PHE A 176 -13.58 -15.19 -6.56
CA PHE A 176 -13.83 -16.11 -5.46
C PHE A 176 -15.13 -16.92 -5.64
N ASN A 177 -16.20 -16.29 -6.09
CA ASN A 177 -17.50 -16.93 -6.30
C ASN A 177 -17.46 -17.99 -7.41
N LYS A 178 -16.54 -17.90 -8.37
CA LYS A 178 -16.36 -18.92 -9.42
C LYS A 178 -15.84 -20.26 -8.90
N ILE A 179 -15.20 -20.29 -7.72
CA ILE A 179 -14.75 -21.53 -7.10
C ILE A 179 -15.98 -22.29 -6.59
N LYS A 180 -16.33 -23.38 -7.27
CA LYS A 180 -17.42 -24.26 -6.85
C LYS A 180 -16.91 -25.23 -5.79
N LEU A 181 -17.61 -25.31 -4.66
CA LEU A 181 -17.30 -26.27 -3.61
C LEU A 181 -17.95 -27.62 -3.93
N ALA A 182 -17.30 -28.70 -3.53
CA ALA A 182 -17.85 -30.03 -3.68
C ALA A 182 -18.93 -30.29 -2.61
N SER A 183 -20.12 -30.64 -3.05
CA SER A 183 -21.24 -31.05 -2.19
C SER A 183 -21.08 -32.48 -1.66
N SER A 184 -20.34 -33.34 -2.36
CA SER A 184 -20.08 -34.74 -1.99
C SER A 184 -18.68 -35.19 -2.41
N SER A 185 -18.30 -36.43 -2.11
CA SER A 185 -16.99 -37.03 -2.49
C SER A 185 -16.84 -37.34 -3.97
N ILE A 186 -17.92 -37.24 -4.76
CA ILE A 186 -17.96 -37.62 -6.18
C ILE A 186 -18.46 -36.47 -7.08
N ASP A 187 -18.51 -35.26 -6.54
CA ASP A 187 -19.00 -34.08 -7.27
C ASP A 187 -17.98 -33.67 -8.35
N SER A 188 -18.28 -34.01 -9.61
CA SER A 188 -17.42 -33.74 -10.77
C SER A 188 -17.48 -32.29 -11.25
N ASP A 189 -18.49 -31.53 -10.83
CA ASP A 189 -18.68 -30.14 -11.25
C ASP A 189 -17.96 -29.14 -10.31
N ALA A 190 -17.41 -29.65 -9.21
CA ALA A 190 -16.69 -28.88 -8.22
C ALA A 190 -15.28 -28.49 -8.69
N THR A 191 -14.83 -27.30 -8.29
CA THR A 191 -13.46 -26.85 -8.55
C THR A 191 -12.47 -27.69 -7.76
N THR A 192 -11.46 -28.21 -8.43
CA THR A 192 -10.38 -29.00 -7.83
C THR A 192 -9.21 -28.11 -7.39
N ILE A 193 -8.37 -28.64 -6.49
CA ILE A 193 -7.11 -27.98 -6.12
C ILE A 193 -6.17 -27.84 -7.32
N ALA A 194 -6.10 -28.85 -8.20
CA ALA A 194 -5.34 -28.79 -9.43
C ALA A 194 -5.74 -27.61 -10.34
N GLU A 195 -7.04 -27.38 -10.53
CA GLU A 195 -7.54 -26.24 -11.31
C GLU A 195 -7.21 -24.91 -10.63
N LEU A 196 -7.39 -24.82 -9.32
CA LEU A 196 -7.07 -23.60 -8.57
C LEU A 196 -5.58 -23.27 -8.65
N ARG A 197 -4.68 -24.28 -8.67
CA ARG A 197 -3.24 -24.08 -8.89
C ARG A 197 -2.91 -23.61 -10.31
N LYS A 198 -3.65 -24.05 -11.33
CA LYS A 198 -3.48 -23.52 -12.69
C LYS A 198 -3.85 -22.04 -12.75
N GLN A 199 -4.89 -21.63 -12.00
CA GLN A 199 -5.35 -20.23 -11.97
C GLN A 199 -4.45 -19.31 -11.13
N LEU A 200 -4.09 -19.74 -9.91
CA LEU A 200 -3.43 -18.90 -8.91
C LEU A 200 -1.92 -19.16 -8.79
N GLY A 201 -1.41 -20.20 -9.45
CA GLY A 201 -0.05 -20.69 -9.27
C GLY A 201 0.11 -21.54 -8.01
N ARG A 202 1.36 -21.78 -7.63
CA ARG A 202 1.70 -22.56 -6.44
C ARG A 202 1.22 -21.84 -5.16
N PRO A 203 0.58 -22.54 -4.20
CA PRO A 203 0.20 -21.95 -2.92
C PRO A 203 1.44 -21.51 -2.12
N ASP A 204 1.32 -20.38 -1.44
CA ASP A 204 2.34 -19.84 -0.54
C ASP A 204 2.51 -20.70 0.72
N ARG A 205 1.42 -21.32 1.19
CA ARG A 205 1.44 -22.26 2.31
C ARG A 205 0.55 -23.46 2.03
N THR A 206 1.00 -24.62 2.49
CA THR A 206 0.24 -25.87 2.44
C THR A 206 0.43 -26.57 3.78
N GLN A 207 -0.67 -27.04 4.37
CA GLN A 207 -0.65 -27.90 5.54
C GLN A 207 -1.47 -29.14 5.22
N LYS A 208 -0.91 -30.31 5.48
CA LYS A 208 -1.58 -31.59 5.28
C LYS A 208 -1.69 -32.33 6.60
N THR A 209 -2.82 -32.99 6.79
CA THR A 209 -3.10 -33.84 7.94
C THR A 209 -3.83 -35.07 7.46
N GLN A 210 -3.68 -36.19 8.16
CA GLN A 210 -4.48 -37.38 7.94
C GLN A 210 -5.34 -37.64 9.16
N THR A 211 -6.62 -37.92 8.95
CA THR A 211 -7.55 -38.27 10.02
C THR A 211 -8.42 -39.40 9.52
N ALA A 212 -8.39 -40.55 10.22
CA ALA A 212 -9.08 -41.78 9.83
C ALA A 212 -8.78 -42.21 8.37
N GLY A 213 -7.50 -42.19 7.97
CA GLY A 213 -7.06 -42.58 6.62
C GLY A 213 -7.39 -41.59 5.49
N VAL A 214 -8.10 -40.50 5.79
CA VAL A 214 -8.50 -39.49 4.80
C VAL A 214 -7.59 -38.26 4.89
N GLU A 215 -6.94 -37.93 3.76
CA GLU A 215 -6.09 -36.74 3.64
C GLU A 215 -6.94 -35.47 3.65
N ARG A 216 -6.55 -34.55 4.53
CA ARG A 216 -7.12 -33.21 4.67
C ARG A 216 -6.02 -32.19 4.48
N SER A 217 -6.28 -31.22 3.61
CA SER A 217 -5.28 -30.24 3.22
C SER A 217 -5.82 -28.82 3.32
N MET A 218 -5.03 -27.91 3.88
CA MET A 218 -5.24 -26.48 3.81
C MET A 218 -4.22 -25.88 2.83
N TYR A 219 -4.71 -25.06 1.90
CA TYR A 219 -3.88 -24.30 0.96
C TYR A 219 -4.15 -22.81 1.13
N LEU A 220 -3.11 -21.98 1.03
CA LEU A 220 -3.22 -20.53 1.14
C LEU A 220 -2.39 -19.84 0.05
N TRP A 221 -3.00 -18.85 -0.60
CA TRP A 221 -2.35 -17.93 -1.54
C TRP A 221 -2.52 -16.50 -1.04
N TYR A 222 -1.41 -15.76 -0.93
CA TYR A 222 -1.44 -14.33 -0.64
C TYR A 222 -1.82 -13.55 -1.91
N LEU A 223 -2.79 -12.66 -1.76
CA LEU A 223 -3.30 -11.79 -2.82
C LEU A 223 -2.62 -10.41 -2.80
N SER A 224 -1.71 -10.20 -1.86
CA SER A 224 -1.04 -8.93 -1.60
C SER A 224 0.39 -9.17 -1.11
N GLN A 225 1.30 -8.29 -1.50
CA GLN A 225 2.73 -8.41 -1.19
C GLN A 225 3.02 -8.26 0.31
N ASN A 226 2.16 -7.55 1.05
CA ASN A 226 2.22 -7.43 2.51
C ASN A 226 1.53 -8.59 3.25
N LYS A 227 1.01 -9.59 2.54
CA LYS A 227 0.34 -10.77 3.11
C LYS A 227 -0.93 -10.45 3.90
N ALA A 228 -1.50 -9.26 3.73
CA ALA A 228 -2.70 -8.77 4.40
C ALA A 228 -4.01 -9.36 3.82
N ALA A 229 -3.98 -9.66 2.52
CA ALA A 229 -5.07 -10.29 1.79
C ALA A 229 -4.65 -11.68 1.33
N TYR A 230 -5.54 -12.66 1.45
CA TYR A 230 -5.32 -14.04 1.05
C TYR A 230 -6.61 -14.76 0.66
N ILE A 231 -6.46 -15.80 -0.13
CA ILE A 231 -7.45 -16.87 -0.27
C ILE A 231 -6.91 -18.12 0.39
N SER A 232 -7.74 -18.80 1.17
CA SER A 232 -7.42 -20.11 1.73
C SER A 232 -8.55 -21.08 1.42
N VAL A 233 -8.17 -22.32 1.15
CA VAL A 233 -9.13 -23.40 0.94
C VAL A 233 -8.78 -24.61 1.78
N TYR A 234 -9.79 -25.30 2.27
CA TYR A 234 -9.67 -26.59 2.93
C TYR A 234 -10.29 -27.65 2.02
N ALA A 235 -9.55 -28.74 1.81
CA ALA A 235 -9.90 -29.79 0.88
C ALA A 235 -9.74 -31.18 1.50
N ILE A 236 -10.53 -32.11 0.99
CA ILE A 236 -10.40 -33.55 1.22
C ILE A 236 -10.01 -34.16 -0.13
N GLY A 237 -8.81 -34.74 -0.21
CA GLY A 237 -8.20 -35.04 -1.51
C GLY A 237 -8.10 -33.79 -2.38
N GLU A 238 -8.61 -33.86 -3.61
CA GLU A 238 -8.64 -32.73 -4.57
C GLU A 238 -9.89 -31.84 -4.43
N GLN A 239 -10.87 -32.23 -3.62
CA GLN A 239 -12.16 -31.54 -3.53
C GLN A 239 -12.16 -30.46 -2.46
N ILE A 240 -12.50 -29.25 -2.88
CA ILE A 240 -12.58 -28.10 -1.99
C ILE A 240 -13.90 -28.15 -1.20
N ARG A 241 -13.79 -28.14 0.14
CA ARG A 241 -14.92 -28.20 1.09
C ARG A 241 -15.24 -26.86 1.72
N THR A 242 -14.19 -26.06 1.95
CA THR A 242 -14.30 -24.71 2.51
C THR A 242 -13.41 -23.78 1.72
N LYS A 243 -13.90 -22.58 1.45
CA LYS A 243 -13.10 -21.49 0.90
C LYS A 243 -13.27 -20.23 1.75
N THR A 244 -12.19 -19.49 1.91
CA THR A 244 -12.17 -18.21 2.60
C THR A 244 -11.38 -17.21 1.76
N LEU A 245 -11.97 -16.04 1.53
CA LEU A 245 -11.26 -14.85 1.06
C LEU A 245 -11.21 -13.86 2.21
N SER A 246 -10.02 -13.36 2.55
CA SER A 246 -9.80 -12.42 3.64
C SER A 246 -8.97 -11.24 3.16
N ARG A 247 -9.39 -10.04 3.55
CA ARG A 247 -8.74 -8.75 3.35
C ARG A 247 -8.85 -7.89 4.61
N TYR A 248 -8.90 -8.55 5.78
CA TYR A 248 -9.38 -7.97 7.04
C TYR A 248 -8.65 -6.70 7.49
N SER A 249 -7.35 -6.55 7.18
CA SER A 249 -6.55 -5.40 7.60
C SER A 249 -6.65 -4.17 6.67
N VAL A 250 -7.40 -4.27 5.57
CA VAL A 250 -7.27 -3.33 4.44
C VAL A 250 -8.60 -2.97 3.76
N ALA A 251 -9.60 -3.85 3.80
CA ALA A 251 -10.93 -3.60 3.26
C ALA A 251 -11.85 -3.03 4.35
N GLY A 252 -11.97 -1.71 4.41
CA GLY A 252 -12.98 -1.03 5.23
C GLY A 252 -13.82 -0.09 4.37
N LYS A 253 -15.14 -0.26 4.38
CA LYS A 253 -16.09 0.62 3.70
C LYS A 253 -16.99 1.27 4.75
N ASN A 254 -17.42 2.50 4.50
CA ASN A 254 -18.40 3.15 5.35
C ASN A 254 -19.77 2.52 5.05
N ILE A 255 -20.27 1.75 6.02
CA ILE A 255 -21.62 1.16 5.99
C ILE A 255 -22.44 1.92 7.02
N SER A 256 -23.49 2.60 6.54
CA SER A 256 -24.46 3.29 7.40
C SER A 256 -25.41 2.29 8.05
N SER A 257 -25.92 2.64 9.23
CA SER A 257 -26.93 1.83 9.92
C SER A 257 -28.16 1.60 9.04
N THR A 258 -28.65 2.62 8.32
CA THR A 258 -29.79 2.49 7.39
C THR A 258 -29.58 1.42 6.32
N VAL A 259 -28.38 1.34 5.72
CA VAL A 259 -28.07 0.31 4.72
C VAL A 259 -27.92 -1.07 5.36
N PHE A 260 -27.38 -1.15 6.58
CA PHE A 260 -27.34 -2.40 7.32
C PHE A 260 -28.77 -2.88 7.66
N ASP A 261 -29.62 -1.98 8.14
CA ASP A 261 -30.99 -2.26 8.57
C ASP A 261 -31.88 -2.73 7.42
N SER A 262 -31.72 -2.16 6.22
CA SER A 262 -32.51 -2.53 5.02
C SER A 262 -32.25 -3.94 4.49
N LEU A 263 -31.17 -4.61 4.90
CA LEU A 263 -30.84 -5.97 4.46
C LEU A 263 -31.51 -7.00 5.37
N GLU A 264 -32.74 -7.39 5.06
CA GLU A 264 -33.56 -8.27 5.89
C GLU A 264 -33.26 -9.76 5.64
N ASN A 265 -33.71 -10.62 6.55
CA ASN A 265 -33.68 -12.07 6.32
C ASN A 265 -34.42 -12.42 5.02
N GLY A 266 -33.90 -13.39 4.27
CA GLY A 266 -34.33 -13.73 2.92
C GLY A 266 -33.61 -12.93 1.82
N THR A 267 -32.88 -11.86 2.14
CA THR A 267 -32.07 -11.14 1.15
C THR A 267 -31.03 -12.08 0.53
N ALA A 268 -31.01 -12.15 -0.81
CA ALA A 268 -30.05 -12.98 -1.53
C ALA A 268 -28.61 -12.51 -1.32
N TYR A 269 -27.68 -13.46 -1.24
CA TYR A 269 -26.24 -13.22 -1.11
C TYR A 269 -25.71 -12.21 -2.13
N ASP A 270 -26.03 -12.39 -3.41
CA ASP A 270 -25.55 -11.48 -4.47
C ASP A 270 -26.14 -10.08 -4.34
N ALA A 271 -27.35 -9.92 -3.78
CA ALA A 271 -27.93 -8.62 -3.49
C ALA A 271 -27.15 -7.92 -2.36
N VAL A 272 -26.77 -8.64 -1.29
CA VAL A 272 -25.90 -8.11 -0.22
C VAL A 272 -24.55 -7.67 -0.79
N ILE A 273 -23.92 -8.49 -1.64
CA ILE A 273 -22.66 -8.13 -2.30
C ILE A 273 -22.83 -6.92 -3.22
N THR A 274 -23.96 -6.78 -3.91
CA THR A 274 -24.23 -5.64 -4.79
C THR A 274 -24.37 -4.33 -3.99
N VAL A 275 -25.10 -4.37 -2.87
CA VAL A 275 -25.34 -3.20 -2.01
C VAL A 275 -24.05 -2.81 -1.26
N LEU A 276 -23.41 -3.77 -0.61
CA LEU A 276 -22.28 -3.50 0.28
C LEU A 276 -20.94 -3.53 -0.44
N GLY A 277 -20.83 -4.21 -1.57
CA GLY A 277 -19.58 -4.43 -2.29
C GLY A 277 -18.76 -5.58 -1.68
N GLU A 278 -17.45 -5.53 -1.93
CA GLU A 278 -16.49 -6.55 -1.50
C GLU A 278 -16.42 -6.64 0.04
N PRO A 279 -16.56 -7.85 0.63
CA PRO A 279 -16.46 -8.03 2.08
C PRO A 279 -15.00 -7.97 2.54
N ALA A 280 -14.80 -7.63 3.81
CA ALA A 280 -13.50 -7.73 4.47
C ALA A 280 -13.09 -9.21 4.65
N ARG A 281 -14.07 -10.09 4.86
CA ARG A 281 -13.88 -11.54 4.83
C ARG A 281 -15.15 -12.24 4.37
N VAL A 282 -14.99 -13.27 3.57
CA VAL A 282 -16.05 -14.24 3.26
C VAL A 282 -15.53 -15.65 3.52
N THR A 283 -16.36 -16.49 4.13
CA THR A 283 -16.13 -17.92 4.25
C THR A 283 -17.35 -18.66 3.74
N VAL A 284 -17.14 -19.69 2.93
CA VAL A 284 -18.20 -20.58 2.42
C VAL A 284 -17.80 -22.02 2.70
N PHE A 285 -18.73 -22.82 3.21
CA PHE A 285 -18.56 -24.26 3.35
C PHE A 285 -19.89 -24.99 3.14
N TYR A 286 -19.83 -26.29 2.86
CA TYR A 286 -21.00 -27.17 2.83
C TYR A 286 -21.07 -28.00 4.10
N SER A 287 -22.29 -28.22 4.58
CA SER A 287 -22.58 -29.28 5.54
C SER A 287 -23.85 -30.00 5.10
N GLY A 288 -23.72 -31.27 4.71
CA GLY A 288 -24.75 -32.00 3.97
C GLY A 288 -25.01 -31.33 2.61
N THR A 289 -26.29 -31.18 2.27
CA THR A 289 -26.75 -30.49 1.04
C THR A 289 -26.77 -28.97 1.16
N ASN A 290 -26.62 -28.44 2.37
CA ASN A 290 -26.73 -27.01 2.63
C ASN A 290 -25.38 -26.31 2.50
N SER A 291 -25.40 -25.14 1.86
CA SER A 291 -24.27 -24.22 1.87
C SER A 291 -24.43 -23.20 2.99
N TYR A 292 -23.32 -22.85 3.63
CA TYR A 292 -23.26 -21.84 4.68
C TYR A 292 -22.23 -20.80 4.31
N THR A 293 -22.64 -19.54 4.32
CA THR A 293 -21.75 -18.40 4.04
C THR A 293 -21.75 -17.44 5.20
N THR A 294 -20.58 -16.92 5.55
CA THR A 294 -20.43 -15.79 6.47
C THR A 294 -19.71 -14.66 5.75
N LEU A 295 -20.37 -13.50 5.68
CA LEU A 295 -19.75 -12.24 5.26
C LEU A 295 -19.40 -11.43 6.49
N ILE A 296 -18.21 -10.84 6.49
CA ILE A 296 -17.77 -9.86 7.47
C ILE A 296 -17.37 -8.60 6.74
N TYR A 297 -17.97 -7.49 7.14
CA TYR A 297 -17.59 -6.14 6.74
C TYR A 297 -17.06 -5.39 7.95
N ARG A 298 -16.10 -4.49 7.72
CA ARG A 298 -15.58 -3.60 8.75
C ARG A 298 -15.83 -2.16 8.32
N ASN A 299 -16.45 -1.38 9.21
CA ASN A 299 -16.57 0.04 9.01
C ASN A 299 -15.24 0.71 9.36
N ARG A 300 -14.71 1.47 8.41
CA ARG A 300 -13.40 2.08 8.57
C ARG A 300 -13.41 3.29 9.52
N THR A 301 -14.51 4.03 9.54
CA THR A 301 -14.67 5.23 10.37
C THR A 301 -15.01 4.87 11.81
N THR A 302 -15.91 3.91 12.01
CA THR A 302 -16.42 3.56 13.35
C THR A 302 -15.75 2.34 13.98
N ASN A 303 -14.89 1.62 13.23
CA ASN A 303 -14.32 0.32 13.59
C ASN A 303 -15.33 -0.82 13.83
N LYS A 304 -16.63 -0.57 13.66
CA LYS A 304 -17.69 -1.58 13.78
C LYS A 304 -17.52 -2.72 12.80
N ASN A 305 -17.86 -3.93 13.22
CA ASN A 305 -17.94 -5.11 12.37
C ASN A 305 -19.40 -5.47 12.11
N TYR A 306 -19.74 -5.68 10.84
CA TYR A 306 -21.04 -6.21 10.44
C TYR A 306 -20.85 -7.62 9.92
N ARG A 307 -21.67 -8.54 10.41
CA ARG A 307 -21.64 -9.94 10.02
C ARG A 307 -22.99 -10.36 9.47
N PHE A 308 -22.97 -11.10 8.37
CA PHE A 308 -24.15 -11.64 7.72
C PHE A 308 -23.94 -13.14 7.55
N TYR A 309 -24.94 -13.92 7.94
CA TYR A 309 -24.94 -15.37 7.86
C TYR A 309 -25.97 -15.82 6.85
N PHE A 310 -25.57 -16.69 5.94
CA PHE A 310 -26.43 -17.20 4.88
C PHE A 310 -26.51 -18.71 4.96
N THR A 311 -27.68 -19.23 4.63
CA THR A 311 -27.90 -20.64 4.31
C THR A 311 -28.44 -20.71 2.90
N ASN A 312 -27.86 -21.54 2.04
CA ASN A 312 -28.28 -21.69 0.64
C ASN A 312 -28.40 -20.37 -0.12
N ASN A 313 -27.47 -19.44 0.13
CA ASN A 313 -27.41 -18.08 -0.43
C ASN A 313 -28.53 -17.12 0.01
N GLU A 314 -29.34 -17.47 1.01
CA GLU A 314 -30.32 -16.57 1.60
C GLU A 314 -29.86 -16.10 2.98
N LEU A 315 -29.98 -14.80 3.25
CA LEU A 315 -29.62 -14.21 4.53
C LEU A 315 -30.53 -14.75 5.63
N VAL A 316 -29.98 -15.40 6.65
CA VAL A 316 -30.76 -15.97 7.77
C VAL A 316 -30.57 -15.20 9.07
N SER A 317 -29.44 -14.49 9.21
CA SER A 317 -29.24 -13.58 10.33
C SER A 317 -28.12 -12.57 10.02
N LYS A 318 -28.19 -11.42 10.71
CA LYS A 318 -27.14 -10.39 10.69
C LYS A 318 -26.86 -9.89 12.10
N SER A 319 -25.63 -9.42 12.33
CA SER A 319 -25.22 -8.85 13.61
C SER A 319 -24.23 -7.70 13.40
N GLU A 320 -24.30 -6.72 14.29
CA GLU A 320 -23.33 -5.64 14.40
C GLU A 320 -22.56 -5.78 15.72
N SER A 321 -21.25 -5.53 15.70
CA SER A 321 -20.44 -5.43 16.90
C SER A 321 -19.49 -4.23 16.80
N ASN A 322 -19.06 -3.71 17.96
CA ASN A 322 -17.91 -2.81 18.02
C ASN A 322 -16.59 -3.58 17.83
#